data_AF-A0A833EAP4-F1
#
_entry.id   AF-A0A833EAP4-F1
#
_cell.length_a   1.000
_cell.length_b   1.000
_cell.length_c   1.000
_cell.angle_alpha   90.00
_cell.angle_beta   90.00
_cell.angle_gamma   90.00
#
_symmetry.space_group_name_H-M   'P 1'
#
loop_
_entity.id
_entity.type
_entity.pdbx_description
1 polymer ?
#
loop_
_entity_poly.entity_id
_entity_poly.type
_entity_poly.pdbx_seq_one_letter_code
_entity_poly.pdbx_strand_id
1 'polypeptide(L)'
;MPRYYMFITLIMHIKLEASIASLLANIMENKQITVIDHDEVARRVVIRVPVKEAAYVQLLVNHYADTASFEVKASAKGRVEPKTLREGVDAYTRLGDRILFYKRCRDGAIFGEARKRSILLKYCKNATLVDPAALPPILCSFDAKTGDIVEAVEKAKKCFDEIVQLISR
;
A
#
# COMPACT_ATOMS: atom_id res chain seq x y z
N MET A 1 -16.06 -2.15 -14.94
CA MET A 1 -14.84 -1.63 -14.30
C MET A 1 -14.09 -2.79 -13.67
N PRO A 2 -12.78 -2.96 -13.90
CA PRO A 2 -11.99 -3.97 -13.21
C PRO A 2 -12.08 -3.71 -11.71
N ARG A 3 -12.45 -4.76 -10.98
CA ARG A 3 -12.49 -4.70 -9.52
C ARG A 3 -11.06 -4.89 -9.02
N TYR A 4 -10.58 -3.91 -8.27
CA TYR A 4 -9.35 -4.03 -7.49
C TYR A 4 -9.68 -3.93 -6.01
N TYR A 5 -8.87 -4.59 -5.20
CA TYR A 5 -8.99 -4.60 -3.75
C TYR A 5 -7.88 -3.73 -3.17
N MET A 6 -8.25 -2.68 -2.44
CA MET A 6 -7.32 -1.80 -1.74
C MET A 6 -7.10 -2.27 -0.30
N PHE A 7 -5.85 -2.19 0.15
CA PHE A 7 -5.46 -2.52 1.51
C PHE A 7 -4.29 -1.68 2.00
N ILE A 8 -4.21 -1.54 3.31
CA ILE A 8 -3.10 -0.94 4.03
C ILE A 8 -2.22 -2.09 4.51
N THR A 9 -0.91 -1.97 4.33
CA THR A 9 0.07 -2.73 5.10
C THR A 9 0.61 -1.81 6.18
N LEU A 10 0.44 -2.15 7.45
CA LEU A 10 0.91 -1.36 8.59
C LEU A 10 1.97 -2.15 9.33
N ILE A 11 3.06 -1.47 9.67
CA ILE A 11 4.14 -1.96 10.53
C ILE A 11 4.12 -1.08 11.77
N MET A 12 3.94 -1.68 12.94
CA MET A 12 3.97 -0.96 14.21
C MET A 12 5.07 -1.52 15.11
N HIS A 13 5.81 -0.63 15.76
CA HIS A 13 6.62 -0.96 16.92
C HIS A 13 5.84 -0.54 18.16
N ILE A 14 5.59 -1.49 19.06
CA ILE A 14 4.64 -1.37 20.17
C ILE A 14 5.34 -0.72 21.38
N LYS A 15 4.71 0.31 21.95
CA LYS A 15 5.17 1.01 23.18
C LYS A 15 5.50 0.02 24.28
N LEU A 16 6.53 0.28 25.10
CA LEU A 16 6.97 -0.65 26.14
C LEU A 16 5.86 -1.00 27.15
N GLU A 17 5.05 0.00 27.50
CA GLU A 17 3.94 -0.12 28.45
C GLU A 17 2.69 -0.80 27.86
N ALA A 18 2.61 -0.96 26.52
CA ALA A 18 1.47 -1.59 25.87
C ALA A 18 1.68 -3.11 25.72
N SER A 19 0.60 -3.89 25.85
CA SER A 19 0.66 -5.36 25.70
C SER A 19 0.47 -5.76 24.23
N ILE A 20 1.44 -6.51 23.68
CA ILE A 20 1.33 -7.10 22.33
C ILE A 20 0.19 -8.12 22.29
N ALA A 21 0.04 -8.93 23.34
CA ALA A 21 -1.04 -9.92 23.41
C ALA A 21 -2.42 -9.25 23.39
N SER A 22 -2.59 -8.13 24.09
CA SER A 22 -3.84 -7.36 24.09
C SER A 22 -4.13 -6.73 22.74
N LEU A 23 -3.09 -6.20 22.06
CA LEU A 23 -3.22 -5.72 20.68
C LEU A 23 -3.67 -6.84 19.74
N LEU A 24 -3.03 -8.01 19.79
CA LEU A 24 -3.37 -9.15 18.94
C LEU A 24 -4.78 -9.65 19.20
N ALA A 25 -5.21 -9.73 20.46
CA ALA A 25 -6.58 -10.09 20.82
C ALA A 25 -7.60 -9.13 20.19
N ASN A 26 -7.39 -7.82 20.32
CA ASN A 26 -8.25 -6.80 19.72
C ASN A 26 -8.27 -6.89 18.19
N ILE A 27 -7.13 -7.17 17.56
CA ILE A 27 -7.06 -7.37 16.10
C ILE A 27 -7.85 -8.61 15.67
N MET A 28 -7.73 -9.71 16.41
CA MET A 28 -8.39 -10.99 16.09
C MET A 28 -9.91 -10.92 16.19
N GLU A 29 -10.46 -10.03 17.02
CA GLU A 29 -11.90 -9.76 17.06
C GLU A 29 -12.40 -9.13 15.74
N ASN A 30 -11.55 -8.36 15.05
CA ASN A 30 -11.85 -7.82 13.74
C ASN A 30 -11.44 -8.80 12.62
N LYS A 31 -12.40 -9.62 12.18
CA LYS A 31 -12.22 -10.63 11.12
C LYS A 31 -11.72 -10.09 9.77
N GLN A 32 -11.71 -8.78 9.58
CA GLN A 32 -11.24 -8.15 8.35
C GLN A 32 -9.73 -7.92 8.34
N ILE A 33 -9.07 -7.94 9.51
CA ILE A 33 -7.63 -7.68 9.64
C ILE A 33 -6.87 -9.00 9.62
N THR A 34 -5.74 -9.01 8.91
CA THR A 34 -4.84 -10.15 8.86
C THR A 34 -3.50 -9.78 9.48
N VAL A 35 -3.06 -10.53 10.49
CA VAL A 35 -1.69 -10.45 11.00
C VAL A 35 -0.78 -11.15 9.98
N ILE A 36 0.21 -10.43 9.47
CA ILE A 36 1.17 -10.94 8.49
C ILE A 36 2.41 -11.50 9.18
N ASP A 37 2.87 -10.80 10.21
CA ASP A 37 4.07 -11.15 10.98
C ASP A 37 4.02 -10.45 12.35
N HIS A 38 4.65 -11.05 13.36
CA HIS A 38 4.89 -10.40 14.64
C HIS A 38 6.17 -10.91 15.29
N ASP A 39 6.86 -10.00 15.99
CA ASP A 39 8.08 -10.28 16.72
C ASP A 39 7.96 -9.66 18.12
N GLU A 40 7.90 -10.50 19.15
CA GLU A 40 7.75 -10.05 20.52
C GLU A 40 9.02 -9.36 21.06
N VAL A 41 10.19 -9.81 20.62
CA VAL A 41 11.49 -9.28 21.06
C VAL A 41 11.71 -7.90 20.46
N ALA A 42 11.50 -7.76 19.16
CA ALA A 42 11.56 -6.46 18.47
C ALA A 42 10.31 -5.58 18.71
N ARG A 43 9.34 -6.10 19.47
CA ARG A 43 8.02 -5.50 19.73
C ARG A 43 7.35 -5.01 18.45
N ARG A 44 7.42 -5.78 17.38
CA ARG A 44 6.96 -5.41 16.04
C ARG A 44 5.73 -6.21 15.65
N VAL A 45 4.72 -5.56 15.10
CA VAL A 45 3.55 -6.21 14.50
C VAL A 45 3.35 -5.68 13.09
N VAL A 46 3.17 -6.59 12.13
CA VAL A 46 2.84 -6.28 10.74
C VAL A 46 1.43 -6.78 10.45
N ILE A 47 0.52 -5.87 10.10
CA ILE A 47 -0.86 -6.20 9.74
C ILE A 47 -1.20 -5.76 8.31
N ARG A 48 -2.12 -6.49 7.70
CA ARG A 48 -2.80 -6.12 6.46
C ARG A 48 -4.26 -5.84 6.76
N VAL A 49 -4.75 -4.70 6.31
CA VAL A 49 -6.07 -4.19 6.67
C VAL A 49 -6.79 -3.68 5.43
N PRO A 50 -8.08 -3.96 5.20
CA PRO A 50 -8.85 -3.32 4.15
C PRO A 50 -8.97 -1.82 4.40
N VAL A 51 -8.92 -1.01 3.35
CA VAL A 51 -8.95 0.47 3.49
C VAL A 51 -10.20 1.05 4.17
N LYS A 52 -11.32 0.31 4.18
CA LYS A 52 -12.54 0.71 4.90
C LYS A 52 -12.33 0.81 6.42
N GLU A 53 -11.31 0.15 6.96
CA GLU A 53 -10.97 0.16 8.38
C GLU A 53 -9.89 1.22 8.72
N ALA A 54 -9.58 2.15 7.81
CA ALA A 54 -8.49 3.13 7.97
C ALA A 54 -8.58 3.91 9.30
N ALA A 55 -9.78 4.33 9.71
CA ALA A 55 -9.98 5.01 10.99
C ALA A 55 -9.65 4.13 12.19
N TYR A 56 -10.05 2.85 12.16
CA TYR A 56 -9.70 1.89 13.22
C TYR A 56 -8.19 1.65 13.28
N VAL A 57 -7.52 1.59 12.12
CA VAL A 57 -6.06 1.47 12.06
C VAL A 57 -5.38 2.67 12.72
N GLN A 58 -5.86 3.89 12.46
CA GLN A 58 -5.33 5.09 13.13
C GLN A 58 -5.48 5.01 14.65
N LEU A 59 -6.61 4.48 15.15
CA LEU A 59 -6.81 4.25 16.59
C LEU A 59 -5.79 3.26 17.17
N LEU A 60 -5.52 2.15 16.47
CA LEU A 60 -4.49 1.19 16.88
C LEU A 60 -3.11 1.84 16.98
N VAL A 61 -2.73 2.63 15.97
CA VAL A 61 -1.45 3.35 15.94
C VAL A 61 -1.33 4.32 17.12
N ASN A 62 -2.37 5.12 17.36
CA ASN A 62 -2.35 6.12 18.43
C ASN A 62 -2.21 5.46 19.81
N HIS A 63 -2.93 4.36 20.02
CA HIS A 63 -2.98 3.68 21.30
C HIS A 63 -1.72 2.84 21.57
N TYR A 64 -1.33 1.98 20.62
CA TYR A 64 -0.32 0.94 20.84
C TYR A 64 1.08 1.27 20.31
N ALA A 65 1.20 2.12 19.28
CA ALA A 65 2.47 2.28 18.57
C ALA A 65 3.36 3.40 19.15
N ASP A 66 4.62 3.06 19.40
CA ASP A 66 5.71 4.00 19.62
C ASP A 66 6.08 4.65 18.27
N THR A 67 6.46 3.81 17.31
CA THR A 67 6.62 4.18 15.90
C THR A 67 5.74 3.31 15.02
N ALA A 68 5.27 3.85 13.90
CA ALA A 68 4.48 3.09 12.94
C ALA A 68 4.66 3.64 11.53
N SER A 69 4.73 2.73 10.56
CA SER A 69 4.74 3.07 9.14
C SER A 69 3.69 2.27 8.39
N PHE A 70 3.16 2.85 7.32
CA PHE A 70 2.14 2.21 6.51
C PHE A 70 2.36 2.39 5.01
N GLU A 71 1.78 1.49 4.24
CA GLU A 71 1.76 1.51 2.78
C GLU A 71 0.34 1.29 2.28
N VAL A 72 -0.12 2.11 1.34
CA VAL A 72 -1.42 1.90 0.67
C VAL A 72 -1.19 1.16 -0.64
N LYS A 73 -1.85 0.00 -0.78
CA LYS A 73 -1.71 -0.89 -1.92
C LYS A 73 -3.06 -1.24 -2.53
N ALA A 74 -3.03 -1.62 -3.80
CA ALA A 74 -4.17 -2.19 -4.49
C ALA A 74 -3.74 -3.46 -5.24
N SER A 75 -4.60 -4.47 -5.22
CA SER A 75 -4.42 -5.70 -5.99
C SER A 75 -5.58 -5.85 -6.96
N ALA A 76 -5.28 -6.04 -8.24
CA ALA A 76 -6.25 -6.32 -9.28
C ALA A 76 -5.93 -7.65 -9.98
N LYS A 77 -6.96 -8.39 -10.38
CA LYS A 77 -6.81 -9.51 -11.31
C LYS A 77 -7.08 -9.01 -12.72
N GLY A 78 -6.15 -9.24 -13.63
CA GLY A 78 -6.24 -8.76 -14.99
C GLY A 78 -4.92 -8.94 -15.74
N ARG A 79 -5.03 -9.14 -17.05
CA ARG A 79 -3.88 -9.08 -17.94
C ARG A 79 -3.68 -7.64 -18.36
N VAL A 80 -2.44 -7.16 -18.27
CA VAL A 80 -2.05 -5.86 -18.79
C VAL A 80 -1.20 -6.06 -20.02
N GLU A 81 -1.55 -5.38 -21.11
CA GLU A 81 -0.74 -5.39 -22.30
C GLU A 81 0.41 -4.39 -22.18
N PRO A 82 1.65 -4.78 -22.53
CA PRO A 82 2.78 -3.87 -22.52
C PRO A 82 2.56 -2.60 -23.35
N LYS A 83 1.80 -2.70 -24.45
CA LYS A 83 1.47 -1.57 -25.32
C LYS A 83 0.66 -0.50 -24.58
N THR A 84 -0.41 -0.92 -23.87
CA THR A 84 -1.25 -0.01 -23.06
C THR A 84 -0.44 0.74 -22.00
N LEU A 85 0.52 0.06 -21.36
CA LEU A 85 1.38 0.71 -20.37
C LEU A 85 2.32 1.72 -21.03
N ARG A 86 2.99 1.36 -22.14
CA ARG A 86 3.93 2.25 -22.86
C ARG A 86 3.34 3.62 -23.21
N GLU A 87 2.05 3.65 -23.52
CA GLU A 87 1.38 4.87 -23.98
C GLU A 87 0.85 5.74 -22.82
N GLY A 88 0.70 5.17 -21.60
CA GLY A 88 -0.03 5.82 -20.50
C GLY A 88 0.73 5.99 -19.18
N VAL A 89 1.95 5.48 -19.06
CA VAL A 89 2.78 5.56 -17.85
C VAL A 89 4.07 6.34 -18.12
N ASP A 90 4.61 6.98 -17.09
CA ASP A 90 5.83 7.80 -17.20
C ASP A 90 7.09 6.96 -17.42
N ALA A 91 7.16 5.77 -16.81
CA ALA A 91 8.28 4.85 -16.97
C ALA A 91 7.83 3.39 -16.81
N TYR A 92 8.47 2.48 -17.52
CA TYR A 92 8.25 1.04 -17.33
C TYR A 92 9.48 0.21 -17.73
N THR A 93 9.62 -0.95 -17.11
CA THR A 93 10.70 -1.91 -17.34
C THR A 93 10.12 -3.34 -17.37
N ARG A 94 10.60 -4.19 -18.29
CA ARG A 94 10.17 -5.58 -18.39
C ARG A 94 11.25 -6.52 -17.87
N LEU A 95 10.90 -7.36 -16.89
CA LEU A 95 11.79 -8.34 -16.25
C LEU A 95 11.13 -9.73 -16.28
N GLY A 96 11.38 -10.49 -17.35
CA GLY A 96 10.70 -11.76 -17.59
C GLY A 96 9.21 -11.57 -17.86
N ASP A 97 8.36 -12.14 -17.01
CA ASP A 97 6.90 -12.01 -17.06
C ASP A 97 6.34 -10.86 -16.20
N ARG A 98 7.23 -10.13 -15.52
CA ARG A 98 6.92 -8.97 -14.71
C ARG A 98 7.09 -7.69 -15.52
N ILE A 99 6.14 -6.78 -15.41
CA ILE A 99 6.22 -5.42 -15.93
C ILE A 99 6.15 -4.49 -14.72
N LEU A 100 7.25 -3.80 -14.46
CA LEU A 100 7.32 -2.73 -13.47
C LEU A 100 7.00 -1.43 -14.16
N PHE A 101 6.13 -0.61 -13.58
CA PHE A 101 5.76 0.68 -14.16
C PHE A 101 5.57 1.74 -13.09
N TYR A 102 5.68 2.98 -13.53
CA TYR A 102 5.54 4.17 -12.71
C TYR A 102 4.68 5.19 -13.44
N LYS A 103 3.72 5.78 -12.72
CA LYS A 103 2.82 6.82 -13.23
C LYS A 103 2.58 7.88 -12.15
N ARG A 104 2.75 9.15 -12.51
CA ARG A 104 2.30 10.30 -11.73
C ARG A 104 0.80 10.48 -11.87
N CYS A 105 0.16 10.83 -10.76
CA CYS A 105 -1.23 11.25 -10.69
C CYS A 105 -1.27 12.66 -10.07
N ARG A 106 -2.46 13.29 -10.06
CA ARG A 106 -2.62 14.64 -9.51
C ARG A 106 -2.14 14.75 -8.06
N ASP A 107 -2.45 13.74 -7.26
CA ASP A 107 -2.24 13.75 -5.82
C ASP A 107 -0.99 12.96 -5.39
N GLY A 108 -0.14 12.48 -6.31
CA GLY A 108 1.07 11.72 -5.97
C GLY A 108 1.57 10.84 -7.11
N ALA A 109 2.00 9.62 -6.79
CA ALA A 109 2.45 8.67 -7.80
C ALA A 109 2.09 7.23 -7.48
N ILE A 110 2.15 6.37 -8.49
CA ILE A 110 1.86 4.95 -8.40
C ILE A 110 3.06 4.19 -8.93
N PHE A 111 3.58 3.30 -8.10
CA PHE A 111 4.44 2.24 -8.53
C PHE A 111 3.62 0.97 -8.72
N GLY A 112 3.75 0.33 -9.88
CA GLY A 112 2.98 -0.85 -10.24
C GLY A 112 3.85 -2.02 -10.67
N GLU A 113 3.42 -3.23 -10.31
CA GLU A 113 3.96 -4.49 -10.78
C GLU A 113 2.84 -5.33 -11.39
N ALA A 114 2.89 -5.53 -12.70
CA ALA A 114 1.99 -6.44 -13.41
C ALA A 114 2.71 -7.78 -13.68
N ARG A 115 2.11 -8.89 -13.28
CA ARG A 115 2.54 -10.26 -13.61
C ARG A 115 1.40 -10.99 -14.30
N LYS A 116 1.50 -11.27 -15.61
CA LYS A 116 0.50 -12.00 -16.44
C LYS A 116 -0.99 -11.73 -16.16
N ARG A 117 -1.55 -12.20 -15.03
CA ARG A 117 -2.95 -12.06 -14.61
C ARG A 117 -3.16 -11.32 -13.27
N SER A 118 -2.12 -10.76 -12.67
CA SER A 118 -2.18 -10.05 -11.39
C SER A 118 -1.45 -8.72 -11.49
N ILE A 119 -2.01 -7.69 -10.87
CA ILE A 119 -1.41 -6.36 -10.80
C ILE A 119 -1.38 -5.95 -9.34
N LEU A 120 -0.21 -5.55 -8.86
CA LEU A 120 -0.02 -4.91 -7.57
C LEU A 120 0.30 -3.44 -7.83
N LEU A 121 -0.44 -2.55 -7.18
CA LEU A 121 -0.21 -1.11 -7.21
C LEU A 121 0.17 -0.66 -5.80
N LYS A 122 1.09 0.29 -5.71
CA LYS A 122 1.54 0.92 -4.47
C LYS A 122 1.51 2.43 -4.66
N TYR A 123 0.83 3.13 -3.77
CA TYR A 123 0.78 4.58 -3.79
C TYR A 123 2.03 5.16 -3.11
N CYS A 124 2.57 6.20 -3.69
CA CYS A 124 3.81 6.84 -3.28
C CYS A 124 3.63 8.36 -3.21
N LYS A 125 4.37 9.00 -2.30
CA LYS A 125 4.57 10.44 -2.26
C LYS A 125 5.12 10.90 -3.61
N ASN A 126 4.80 12.14 -3.96
CA ASN A 126 5.17 12.77 -5.24
C ASN A 126 6.64 12.47 -5.56
N ALA A 127 6.90 11.66 -6.59
CA ALA A 127 8.26 11.28 -6.94
C ALA A 127 8.75 12.05 -8.16
N THR A 128 10.03 12.42 -8.09
CA THR A 128 10.85 12.84 -9.23
C THR A 128 10.93 11.70 -10.27
N LEU A 129 11.58 11.94 -11.41
CA LEU A 129 11.87 10.88 -12.39
C LEU A 129 12.70 9.79 -11.71
N VAL A 130 12.06 8.68 -11.36
CA VAL A 130 12.68 7.54 -10.67
C VAL A 130 12.56 6.31 -11.57
N ASP A 131 13.66 5.57 -11.73
CA ASP A 131 13.63 4.26 -12.36
C ASP A 131 12.68 3.34 -11.58
N PRO A 132 11.62 2.77 -12.20
CA PRO A 132 10.72 1.86 -11.54
C PRO A 132 11.44 0.71 -10.81
N ALA A 133 12.58 0.23 -11.30
CA ALA A 133 13.34 -0.83 -10.64
C ALA A 133 14.15 -0.35 -9.43
N ALA A 134 14.44 0.95 -9.32
CA ALA A 134 15.28 1.54 -8.29
C ALA A 134 14.48 2.43 -7.30
N LEU A 135 13.15 2.29 -7.26
CA LEU A 135 12.31 3.19 -6.49
C LEU A 135 12.54 3.05 -4.97
N PRO A 136 13.02 4.10 -4.27
CA PRO A 136 13.30 4.02 -2.84
C PRO A 136 12.04 3.66 -2.03
N PRO A 137 12.10 2.69 -1.09
CA PRO A 137 10.95 2.27 -0.29
C PRO A 137 10.27 3.42 0.48
N ILE A 138 11.07 4.41 0.92
CA ILE A 138 10.61 5.59 1.68
C ILE A 138 9.61 6.46 0.90
N LEU A 139 9.61 6.39 -0.44
CA LEU A 139 8.63 7.14 -1.23
C LEU A 139 7.22 6.57 -1.10
N CYS A 140 7.09 5.29 -0.76
CA CYS A 140 5.80 4.61 -0.72
C CYS A 140 5.46 4.06 0.67
N SER A 141 6.24 4.46 1.67
CA SER A 141 6.00 4.19 3.08
C SER A 141 5.78 5.53 3.78
N PHE A 142 4.71 5.60 4.56
CA PHE A 142 4.25 6.80 5.23
C PHE A 142 4.38 6.57 6.73
N ASP A 143 4.74 7.62 7.47
CA ASP A 143 4.71 7.58 8.92
C ASP A 143 3.24 7.70 9.38
N ALA A 144 2.77 6.71 10.13
CA ALA A 144 1.39 6.63 10.61
C ALA A 144 1.13 7.49 11.85
N LYS A 145 2.18 7.96 12.52
CA LYS A 145 2.09 8.83 13.71
C LYS A 145 1.93 10.29 13.32
N THR A 146 2.49 10.68 12.18
CA THR A 146 2.47 12.06 11.68
C THR A 146 1.60 12.24 10.45
N GLY A 147 1.35 11.19 9.67
CA GLY A 147 0.48 11.21 8.49
C GLY A 147 -0.94 10.74 8.79
N ASP A 148 -1.92 11.36 8.12
CA ASP A 148 -3.31 10.92 8.14
C ASP A 148 -3.49 9.71 7.19
N ILE A 149 -3.78 8.54 7.77
CA ILE A 149 -4.00 7.31 7.02
C ILE A 149 -5.22 7.42 6.11
N VAL A 150 -6.29 8.09 6.55
CA VAL A 150 -7.53 8.26 5.78
C VAL A 150 -7.26 9.13 4.56
N GLU A 151 -6.59 10.26 4.75
CA GLU A 151 -6.22 11.16 3.64
C GLU A 151 -5.34 10.43 2.60
N ALA A 152 -4.35 9.65 3.06
CA ALA A 152 -3.48 8.87 2.18
C ALA A 152 -4.27 7.82 1.38
N VAL A 153 -5.25 7.16 2.00
CA VAL A 153 -6.15 6.21 1.32
C VAL A 153 -6.99 6.90 0.24
N GLU A 154 -7.54 8.08 0.53
CA GLU A 154 -8.35 8.83 -0.44
C GLU A 154 -7.55 9.27 -1.66
N LYS A 155 -6.34 9.80 -1.44
CA LYS A 155 -5.41 10.17 -2.53
C LYS A 155 -5.00 8.94 -3.34
N ALA A 156 -4.65 7.84 -2.65
CA ALA A 156 -4.30 6.59 -3.31
C ALA A 156 -5.44 6.05 -4.18
N LYS A 157 -6.69 6.12 -3.71
CA LYS A 157 -7.87 5.66 -4.47
C LYS A 157 -7.99 6.39 -5.80
N LYS A 158 -7.93 7.72 -5.80
CA LYS A 158 -8.01 8.53 -7.03
C LYS A 158 -6.92 8.14 -8.03
N CYS A 159 -5.69 8.01 -7.54
CA CYS A 159 -4.55 7.58 -8.33
C CYS A 159 -4.76 6.17 -8.91
N PHE A 160 -5.15 5.18 -8.09
CA PHE A 160 -5.40 3.82 -8.56
C PHE A 160 -6.52 3.76 -9.60
N ASP A 161 -7.58 4.56 -9.44
CA ASP A 161 -8.65 4.67 -10.42
C ASP A 161 -8.15 5.15 -11.80
N GLU A 162 -7.21 6.09 -11.86
CA GLU A 162 -6.59 6.54 -13.11
C GLU A 162 -5.85 5.38 -13.84
N ILE A 163 -5.07 4.57 -13.10
CA ILE A 163 -4.39 3.40 -13.67
C ILE A 163 -5.37 2.34 -14.12
N VAL A 164 -6.39 2.07 -13.32
CA VAL A 164 -7.40 1.05 -13.64
C VAL A 164 -8.18 1.45 -14.89
N GLN A 165 -8.54 2.72 -15.04
CA GLN A 165 -9.16 3.22 -16.26
C GLN A 165 -8.24 3.08 -17.48
N LEU A 166 -6.95 3.38 -17.33
CA LEU A 166 -5.96 3.23 -18.41
C LEU A 166 -5.89 1.78 -18.92
N ILE A 167 -5.82 0.80 -18.02
CA ILE A 167 -5.68 -0.62 -18.40
C ILE A 167 -6.99 -1.30 -18.80
N SER A 168 -8.13 -0.64 -18.63
CA SER A 168 -9.46 -1.16 -19.00
C SER A 168 -9.89 -0.82 -20.42
N ARG A 169 -9.18 0.11 -21.06
CA ARG A 169 -9.40 0.55 -22.44
C ARG A 169 -8.73 -0.43 -23.39
#